data_AF-A0A0K1P7V8-F1
#
_entry.id   AF-A0A0K1P7V8-F1
#
_cell.length_a   1.000
_cell.length_b   1.000
_cell.length_c   1.000
_cell.angle_alpha   90.00
_cell.angle_beta   90.00
_cell.angle_gamma   90.00
#
_symmetry.space_group_name_H-M   'P 1'
#
loop_
_entity.id
_entity.type
_entity.pdbx_description
1 polymer ?
#
loop_
_entity_poly.entity_id
_entity_poly.type
_entity_poly.pdbx_seq_one_letter_code
_entity_poly.pdbx_strand_id
1 'polypeptide(L)'
;MQKLTNNLNYEKIMIARVDKVYQNMKNNIRDHFAIPKNVLEFLEDNIDLKSMSNLENLGETIHKSFKDWQPLNNNKDELIIINHLLSIIKNAIVVMLSLDTNLKSSELETKSISTKEGIDTLITTSVQAIGVKFSELNFKYNELGLDQDNQEVFKNFNIWIIKVTELDSMLAVSMLLENMMTFIDNYNQLQNKLAKTKEDELSVKRFDLFMQYLETYYLIVLLLELVLTYPLNEGLMNKQAFDKMLPNINLYN
;
A
#
# COMPACT_ATOMS: atom_id res chain seq x y z
N MET A 1 11.88 28.62 9.69
CA MET A 1 11.67 27.16 9.61
C MET A 1 12.89 26.43 10.17
N GLN A 2 12.69 25.51 11.11
CA GLN A 2 13.77 24.66 11.62
C GLN A 2 14.05 23.55 10.58
N LYS A 3 15.31 23.47 10.14
CA LYS A 3 15.76 22.46 9.17
C LYS A 3 15.97 21.11 9.84
N LEU A 4 15.77 20.04 9.09
CA LEU A 4 16.12 18.68 9.48
C LEU A 4 17.63 18.46 9.41
N THR A 5 18.12 17.49 10.17
CA THR A 5 19.53 17.08 10.11
C THR A 5 19.79 16.32 8.81
N ASN A 6 18.79 15.56 8.35
CA ASN A 6 18.83 14.82 7.09
C ASN A 6 17.54 15.01 6.27
N ASN A 7 17.69 15.32 4.98
CA ASN A 7 16.54 15.45 4.07
C ASN A 7 15.88 14.09 3.81
N LEU A 8 14.55 14.06 3.84
CA LEU A 8 13.74 12.89 3.47
C LEU A 8 13.27 13.03 2.02
N ASN A 9 13.91 12.30 1.09
CA ASN A 9 13.50 12.26 -0.31
C ASN A 9 12.44 11.16 -0.51
N TYR A 10 11.17 11.51 -0.33
CA TYR A 10 10.07 10.54 -0.36
C TYR A 10 9.88 9.93 -1.75
N GLU A 11 10.10 10.69 -2.82
CA GLU A 11 10.01 10.18 -4.19
C GLU A 11 11.02 9.04 -4.38
N LYS A 12 12.29 9.26 -4.01
CA LYS A 12 13.34 8.26 -4.10
C LYS A 12 13.06 7.04 -3.21
N ILE A 13 12.53 7.24 -2.01
CA ILE A 13 12.17 6.13 -1.10
C ILE A 13 11.07 5.27 -1.72
N MET A 14 10.00 5.89 -2.25
CA MET A 14 8.89 5.19 -2.89
C MET A 14 9.31 4.46 -4.17
N ILE A 15 10.09 5.12 -5.04
CA ILE A 15 10.64 4.48 -6.25
C ILE A 15 11.47 3.26 -5.87
N ALA A 16 12.40 3.40 -4.90
CA ALA A 16 13.24 2.29 -4.47
C ALA A 16 12.42 1.14 -3.85
N ARG A 17 11.33 1.46 -3.16
CA ARG A 17 10.42 0.45 -2.58
C ARG A 17 9.71 -0.36 -3.68
N VAL A 18 9.17 0.32 -4.68
CA VAL A 18 8.51 -0.35 -5.81
C VAL A 18 9.53 -1.09 -6.69
N ASP A 19 10.73 -0.54 -6.87
CA ASP A 19 11.80 -1.22 -7.61
C ASP A 19 12.16 -2.57 -7.00
N LYS A 20 12.23 -2.70 -5.66
CA LYS A 20 12.43 -4.01 -5.02
C LYS A 20 11.35 -5.03 -5.38
N VAL A 21 10.09 -4.60 -5.41
CA VAL A 21 8.95 -5.44 -5.82
C VAL A 21 9.06 -5.78 -7.31
N TYR A 22 9.43 -4.81 -8.14
CA TYR A 22 9.66 -4.99 -9.57
C TYR A 22 10.76 -6.02 -9.85
N GLN A 23 11.90 -5.95 -9.15
CA GLN A 23 12.97 -6.95 -9.27
C GLN A 23 12.51 -8.34 -8.83
N ASN A 24 11.76 -8.41 -7.72
CA ASN A 24 11.15 -9.67 -7.26
C ASN A 24 10.20 -10.25 -8.32
N MET A 25 9.36 -9.43 -8.94
CA MET A 25 8.53 -9.86 -10.07
C MET A 25 9.40 -10.33 -11.24
N LYS A 26 10.31 -9.50 -11.73
CA LYS A 26 11.13 -9.78 -12.92
C LYS A 26 11.87 -11.12 -12.83
N ASN A 27 12.31 -11.48 -11.63
CA ASN A 27 13.04 -12.73 -11.39
C ASN A 27 12.15 -13.99 -11.35
N ASN A 28 10.86 -13.87 -11.00
CA ASN A 28 10.01 -15.04 -10.73
C ASN A 28 8.81 -15.17 -11.68
N ILE A 29 8.38 -14.09 -12.34
CA ILE A 29 7.13 -14.04 -13.11
C ILE A 29 7.07 -15.07 -14.26
N ARG A 30 8.22 -15.45 -14.82
CA ARG A 30 8.33 -16.43 -15.91
C ARG A 30 8.03 -17.86 -15.47
N ASP A 31 8.15 -18.16 -14.18
CA ASP A 31 7.86 -19.49 -13.64
C ASP A 31 6.36 -19.69 -13.41
N HIS A 32 5.58 -18.60 -13.44
CA HIS A 32 4.15 -18.58 -13.13
C HIS A 32 3.27 -18.23 -14.34
N PHE A 33 3.74 -17.37 -15.25
CA PHE A 33 2.90 -16.83 -16.33
C PHE A 33 3.53 -16.96 -17.73
N ALA A 34 2.65 -17.16 -18.71
CA ALA A 34 2.89 -16.71 -20.07
C ALA A 34 2.70 -15.18 -20.12
N ILE A 35 3.83 -14.46 -20.16
CA ILE A 35 3.88 -13.01 -20.01
C ILE A 35 3.50 -12.32 -21.33
N PRO A 36 2.61 -11.30 -21.31
CA PRO A 36 2.29 -10.53 -22.50
C PRO A 36 3.52 -9.86 -23.14
N LYS A 37 3.56 -9.79 -24.48
CA LYS A 37 4.72 -9.32 -25.24
C LYS A 37 5.17 -7.90 -24.86
N ASN A 38 4.22 -6.98 -24.70
CA ASN A 38 4.50 -5.60 -24.30
C ASN A 38 5.12 -5.51 -22.90
N VAL A 39 4.72 -6.40 -21.98
CA VAL A 39 5.33 -6.48 -20.65
C VAL A 39 6.75 -7.04 -20.77
N LEU A 40 6.97 -8.10 -21.55
CA LEU A 40 8.31 -8.63 -21.80
C LEU A 40 9.27 -7.57 -22.34
N GLU A 41 8.84 -6.82 -23.36
CA GLU A 41 9.62 -5.72 -23.93
C GLU A 41 9.96 -4.67 -22.86
N PHE A 42 8.98 -4.28 -22.03
CA PHE A 42 9.24 -3.36 -20.92
C PHE A 42 10.28 -3.91 -19.93
N LEU A 43 10.18 -5.19 -19.55
CA LEU A 43 11.10 -5.83 -18.60
C LEU A 43 12.54 -5.90 -19.13
N GLU A 44 12.69 -6.04 -20.44
CA GLU A 44 13.99 -6.07 -21.13
C GLU A 44 14.60 -4.67 -21.23
N ASP A 45 13.80 -3.67 -21.60
CA ASP A 45 14.25 -2.29 -21.76
C ASP A 45 14.53 -1.58 -20.42
N ASN A 46 13.88 -2.02 -19.34
CA ASN A 46 13.99 -1.39 -18.02
C ASN A 46 14.66 -2.33 -17.02
N ILE A 47 15.96 -2.13 -16.80
CA ILE A 47 16.70 -2.91 -15.80
C ILE A 47 16.20 -2.61 -14.38
N ASP A 48 16.03 -1.33 -14.06
CA ASP A 48 15.54 -0.84 -12.76
C ASP A 48 14.54 0.30 -12.96
N LEU A 49 13.69 0.53 -11.98
CA LEU A 49 12.83 1.72 -11.90
C LEU A 49 13.58 2.87 -11.24
N LYS A 50 13.77 3.98 -11.96
CA LYS A 50 14.60 5.12 -11.49
C LYS A 50 13.82 6.43 -11.37
N SER A 51 12.59 6.47 -11.86
CA SER A 51 11.78 7.69 -11.92
C SER A 51 10.29 7.39 -11.78
N MET A 52 9.52 8.40 -11.39
CA MET A 52 8.06 8.37 -11.41
C MET A 52 7.52 7.93 -12.78
N SER A 53 8.08 8.45 -13.87
CA SER A 53 7.68 8.08 -15.23
C SER A 53 7.90 6.59 -15.51
N ASN A 54 8.97 5.97 -14.98
CA ASN A 54 9.14 4.51 -15.11
C ASN A 54 8.04 3.73 -14.36
N LEU A 55 7.63 4.19 -13.16
CA LEU A 55 6.54 3.55 -12.42
C LEU A 55 5.20 3.68 -13.15
N GLU A 56 4.89 4.87 -13.66
CA GLU A 56 3.67 5.13 -14.43
C GLU A 56 3.62 4.25 -15.69
N ASN A 57 4.73 4.20 -16.44
CA ASN A 57 4.83 3.35 -17.63
C ASN A 57 4.69 1.86 -17.30
N LEU A 58 5.30 1.39 -16.20
CA LEU A 58 5.12 0.01 -15.73
C LEU A 58 3.65 -0.27 -15.41
N GLY A 59 3.02 0.60 -14.63
CA GLY A 59 1.60 0.47 -14.26
C GLY A 59 0.68 0.44 -15.47
N GLU A 60 0.89 1.35 -16.42
CA GLU A 60 0.13 1.41 -17.67
C GLU A 60 0.33 0.16 -18.53
N THR A 61 1.58 -0.32 -18.64
CA THR A 61 1.93 -1.51 -19.43
C THR A 61 1.22 -2.75 -18.89
N ILE A 62 1.26 -2.96 -17.57
CA ILE A 62 0.59 -4.10 -16.91
C ILE A 62 -0.92 -3.96 -17.00
N HIS A 63 -1.46 -2.77 -16.77
CA HIS A 63 -2.91 -2.53 -16.79
C HIS A 63 -3.51 -2.80 -18.17
N LYS A 64 -2.86 -2.30 -19.24
CA LYS A 64 -3.31 -2.53 -20.63
C LYS A 64 -3.28 -4.00 -21.02
N SER A 65 -2.33 -4.76 -20.49
CA SER A 65 -2.19 -6.19 -20.79
C SER A 65 -2.92 -7.11 -19.80
N PHE A 66 -3.71 -6.58 -18.86
CA PHE A 66 -4.29 -7.37 -17.76
C PHE A 66 -5.05 -8.61 -18.26
N LYS A 67 -5.77 -8.48 -19.38
CA LYS A 67 -6.56 -9.58 -19.98
C LYS A 67 -5.71 -10.64 -20.70
N ASP A 68 -4.45 -10.33 -21.00
CA ASP A 68 -3.56 -11.19 -21.77
C ASP A 68 -2.67 -12.05 -20.87
N TRP A 69 -2.67 -11.81 -19.56
CA TRP A 69 -1.94 -12.63 -18.60
C TRP A 69 -2.55 -14.02 -18.49
N GLN A 70 -1.73 -15.05 -18.65
CA GLN A 70 -2.15 -16.45 -18.54
C GLN A 70 -1.23 -17.24 -17.60
N PRO A 71 -1.75 -17.80 -16.49
CA PRO A 71 -1.00 -18.71 -15.63
C PRO A 71 -0.59 -19.98 -16.38
N LEU A 72 0.65 -20.44 -16.20
CA LEU A 72 1.19 -21.63 -16.88
C LEU A 72 0.49 -22.93 -16.47
N ASN A 73 0.01 -22.99 -15.23
CA ASN A 73 -0.70 -24.14 -14.67
C ASN A 73 -2.23 -24.07 -14.83
N ASN A 74 -2.75 -23.06 -15.57
CA ASN A 74 -4.17 -22.74 -15.69
C ASN A 74 -4.88 -22.37 -14.36
N ASN A 75 -4.14 -22.16 -13.26
CA ASN A 75 -4.70 -21.68 -12.01
C ASN A 75 -4.95 -20.17 -12.09
N LYS A 76 -6.19 -19.78 -12.37
CA LYS A 76 -6.60 -18.37 -12.49
C LYS A 76 -6.38 -17.56 -11.21
N ASP A 77 -6.31 -18.21 -10.05
CA ASP A 77 -6.09 -17.52 -8.78
C ASP A 77 -4.72 -16.84 -8.74
N GLU A 78 -3.74 -17.31 -9.53
CA GLU A 78 -2.43 -16.66 -9.62
C GLU A 78 -2.53 -15.23 -10.15
N LEU A 79 -3.57 -14.87 -10.91
CA LEU A 79 -3.80 -13.49 -11.37
C LEU A 79 -3.89 -12.48 -10.20
N ILE A 80 -4.12 -12.95 -8.97
CA ILE A 80 -4.03 -12.11 -7.78
C ILE A 80 -2.66 -11.43 -7.66
N ILE A 81 -1.56 -12.08 -8.08
CA ILE A 81 -0.20 -11.52 -8.07
C ILE A 81 -0.14 -10.23 -8.90
N ILE A 82 -0.81 -10.21 -10.05
CA ILE A 82 -0.88 -9.03 -10.93
C ILE A 82 -1.69 -7.92 -10.27
N ASN A 83 -2.77 -8.26 -9.55
CA ASN A 83 -3.52 -7.28 -8.75
C ASN A 83 -2.66 -6.69 -7.64
N HIS A 84 -1.92 -7.51 -6.88
CA HIS A 84 -1.00 -7.04 -5.85
C HIS A 84 0.01 -6.03 -6.42
N LEU A 85 0.63 -6.37 -7.55
CA LEU A 85 1.58 -5.49 -8.22
C LEU A 85 0.96 -4.15 -8.66
N LEU A 86 -0.20 -4.19 -9.30
CA LEU A 86 -0.93 -2.98 -9.70
C LEU A 86 -1.31 -2.12 -8.48
N SER A 87 -1.78 -2.74 -7.39
CA SER A 87 -2.11 -2.04 -6.15
C SER A 87 -0.89 -1.37 -5.52
N ILE A 88 0.28 -2.02 -5.54
CA ILE A 88 1.53 -1.43 -5.03
C ILE A 88 1.93 -0.20 -5.85
N ILE A 89 1.95 -0.33 -7.19
CA ILE A 89 2.34 0.76 -8.10
C ILE A 89 1.37 1.95 -7.94
N LYS A 90 0.06 1.69 -8.02
CA LYS A 90 -1.00 2.69 -7.87
C LYS A 90 -0.87 3.44 -6.54
N ASN A 91 -0.70 2.72 -5.43
CA ASN A 91 -0.59 3.36 -4.12
C ASN A 91 0.70 4.15 -3.95
N ALA A 92 1.84 3.71 -4.51
CA ALA A 92 3.07 4.48 -4.49
C ALA A 92 2.91 5.82 -5.23
N ILE A 93 2.27 5.79 -6.41
CA ILE A 93 1.94 6.99 -7.20
C ILE A 93 1.03 7.92 -6.39
N VAL A 94 -0.05 7.38 -5.78
CA VAL A 94 -0.99 8.16 -4.96
C VAL A 94 -0.27 8.84 -3.79
N VAL A 95 0.56 8.10 -3.04
CA VAL A 95 1.32 8.67 -1.90
C VAL A 95 2.21 9.83 -2.35
N MET A 96 2.97 9.64 -3.44
CA MET A 96 3.84 10.68 -3.97
C MET A 96 3.06 11.92 -4.39
N LEU A 97 1.96 11.76 -5.13
CA LEU A 97 1.11 12.87 -5.59
C LEU A 97 0.40 13.60 -4.44
N SER A 98 -0.09 12.87 -3.44
CA SER A 98 -0.73 13.45 -2.27
C SER A 98 0.26 14.30 -1.46
N LEU A 99 1.48 13.81 -1.26
CA LEU A 99 2.52 14.58 -0.58
C LEU A 99 2.97 15.79 -1.39
N ASP A 100 3.18 15.65 -2.69
CA ASP A 100 3.49 16.76 -3.60
C ASP A 100 2.43 17.86 -3.49
N THR A 101 1.15 17.47 -3.52
CA THR A 101 0.01 18.40 -3.48
C THR A 101 -0.05 19.12 -2.14
N ASN A 102 0.07 18.39 -1.04
CA ASN A 102 -0.02 18.98 0.30
C ASN A 102 1.19 19.86 0.62
N LEU A 103 2.42 19.46 0.23
CA LEU A 103 3.61 20.30 0.37
C LEU A 103 3.50 21.59 -0.44
N LYS A 104 3.03 21.52 -1.69
CA LYS A 104 2.74 22.71 -2.52
C LYS A 104 1.72 23.63 -1.86
N SER A 105 0.67 23.06 -1.28
CA SER A 105 -0.38 23.84 -0.59
C SER A 105 0.14 24.57 0.66
N SER A 106 1.21 24.04 1.26
CA SER A 106 1.91 24.66 2.39
C SER A 106 3.11 25.52 1.96
N GLU A 107 3.25 25.82 0.66
CA GLU A 107 4.37 26.59 0.10
C GLU A 107 5.77 25.98 0.40
N LEU A 108 5.83 24.66 0.51
CA LEU A 108 7.05 23.89 0.77
C LEU A 108 7.64 23.29 -0.51
N GLU A 109 8.95 23.01 -0.46
CA GLU A 109 9.65 22.28 -1.52
C GLU A 109 9.07 20.85 -1.68
N THR A 110 9.00 20.37 -2.92
CA THR A 110 8.48 19.05 -3.25
C THR A 110 9.61 18.05 -3.53
N LYS A 111 9.28 16.77 -3.69
CA LYS A 111 10.21 15.63 -3.83
C LYS A 111 11.05 15.31 -2.60
N SER A 112 11.38 16.31 -1.78
CA SER A 112 12.08 16.12 -0.52
C SER A 112 11.54 17.00 0.60
N ILE A 113 11.60 16.49 1.82
CA ILE A 113 11.23 17.18 3.05
C ILE A 113 12.51 17.52 3.80
N SER A 114 12.72 18.82 4.03
CA SER A 114 13.93 19.36 4.68
C SER A 114 13.60 20.19 5.94
N THR A 115 12.33 20.32 6.29
CA THR A 115 11.84 21.14 7.41
C THR A 115 10.92 20.33 8.32
N LYS A 116 10.82 20.74 9.59
CA LYS A 116 9.84 20.16 10.53
C LYS A 116 8.40 20.30 10.05
N GLU A 117 8.07 21.46 9.48
CA GLU A 117 6.75 21.72 8.91
C GLU A 117 6.42 20.73 7.79
N GLY A 118 7.38 20.36 6.94
CA GLY A 118 7.16 19.31 5.95
C GLY A 118 6.97 17.91 6.55
N ILE A 119 7.54 17.63 7.73
CA ILE A 119 7.24 16.41 8.49
C ILE A 119 5.82 16.45 9.03
N ASP A 120 5.36 17.60 9.55
CA ASP A 120 3.98 17.79 9.98
C ASP A 120 3.00 17.60 8.80
N THR A 121 3.35 18.08 7.60
CA THR A 121 2.59 17.83 6.37
C THR A 121 2.55 16.33 6.03
N LEU A 122 3.67 15.60 6.13
CA LEU A 122 3.70 14.15 5.91
C LEU A 122 2.79 13.40 6.88
N ILE A 123 2.87 13.73 8.18
CA ILE A 123 2.05 13.10 9.23
C ILE A 123 0.57 13.40 8.98
N THR A 124 0.22 14.66 8.73
CA THR A 124 -1.17 15.08 8.46
C THR A 124 -1.72 14.42 7.21
N THR A 125 -0.93 14.37 6.13
CA THR A 125 -1.30 13.66 4.88
C THR A 125 -1.56 12.18 5.14
N SER A 126 -0.74 11.55 5.98
CA SER A 126 -0.89 10.13 6.32
C SER A 126 -2.17 9.87 7.12
N VAL A 127 -2.49 10.73 8.10
CA VAL A 127 -3.73 10.65 8.89
C VAL A 127 -4.95 10.82 7.98
N GLN A 128 -4.94 11.82 7.09
CA GLN A 128 -6.04 12.06 6.14
C GLN A 128 -6.24 10.87 5.20
N ALA A 129 -5.17 10.33 4.63
CA ALA A 129 -5.23 9.19 3.73
C ALA A 129 -5.83 7.95 4.42
N ILE A 130 -5.43 7.67 5.66
CA ILE A 130 -6.00 6.59 6.48
C ILE A 130 -7.47 6.84 6.76
N GLY A 131 -7.84 8.04 7.22
CA GLY A 131 -9.23 8.38 7.54
C GLY A 131 -10.17 8.22 6.35
N VAL A 132 -9.76 8.67 5.17
CA VAL A 132 -10.51 8.49 3.92
C VAL A 132 -10.67 7.01 3.60
N LYS A 133 -9.58 6.24 3.58
CA LYS A 133 -9.64 4.81 3.25
C LYS A 133 -10.46 4.00 4.23
N PHE A 134 -10.37 4.31 5.51
CA PHE A 134 -11.14 3.63 6.55
C PHE A 134 -12.63 3.93 6.42
N SER A 135 -12.97 5.17 6.06
CA SER A 135 -14.35 5.54 5.73
C SER A 135 -14.88 4.80 4.49
N GLU A 136 -14.07 4.71 3.44
CA GLU A 136 -14.40 3.95 2.22
C GLU A 136 -14.61 2.45 2.52
N LEU A 137 -13.73 1.83 3.32
CA LEU A 137 -13.84 0.43 3.73
C LEU A 137 -15.12 0.17 4.54
N ASN A 138 -15.44 1.04 5.50
CA ASN A 138 -16.64 0.92 6.30
C ASN A 138 -17.90 1.09 5.44
N PHE A 139 -17.91 2.08 4.53
CA PHE A 139 -19.00 2.24 3.57
C PHE A 139 -19.19 0.98 2.74
N LYS A 140 -18.12 0.42 2.17
CA LYS A 140 -18.17 -0.78 1.33
C LYS A 140 -18.61 -2.02 2.10
N TYR A 141 -18.18 -2.19 3.35
CA TYR A 141 -18.63 -3.27 4.23
C TYR A 141 -20.16 -3.26 4.41
N ASN A 142 -20.73 -2.08 4.66
CA ASN A 142 -22.17 -1.90 4.82
C ASN A 142 -22.92 -2.05 3.47
N GLU A 143 -22.40 -1.49 2.38
CA GLU A 143 -22.96 -1.62 1.03
C GLU A 143 -23.11 -3.08 0.61
N LEU A 144 -22.12 -3.91 0.96
CA LEU A 144 -22.13 -5.34 0.65
C LEU A 144 -23.05 -6.15 1.59
N GLY A 145 -23.55 -5.57 2.68
CA GLY A 145 -24.36 -6.26 3.68
C GLY A 145 -23.57 -7.33 4.45
N LEU A 146 -22.26 -7.09 4.66
CA LEU A 146 -21.38 -8.01 5.37
C LEU A 146 -21.52 -7.93 6.90
N ASP A 147 -22.33 -6.99 7.40
CA ASP A 147 -22.84 -6.95 8.77
C ASP A 147 -23.69 -8.19 9.12
N GLN A 148 -24.29 -8.81 8.12
CA GLN A 148 -25.11 -10.02 8.23
C GLN A 148 -24.32 -11.31 8.01
N ASP A 149 -22.99 -11.21 7.85
CA ASP A 149 -22.13 -12.37 7.65
C ASP A 149 -22.03 -13.23 8.92
N ASN A 150 -22.67 -14.40 8.92
CA ASN A 150 -22.62 -15.37 10.02
C ASN A 150 -21.21 -15.96 10.26
N GLN A 151 -20.31 -15.91 9.27
CA GLN A 151 -18.91 -16.31 9.45
C GLN A 151 -18.05 -15.17 10.04
N GLU A 152 -18.64 -13.97 10.17
CA GLU A 152 -18.09 -12.77 10.81
C GLU A 152 -16.66 -12.44 10.33
N VAL A 153 -16.35 -12.67 9.05
CA VAL A 153 -14.97 -12.65 8.55
C VAL A 153 -14.32 -11.28 8.80
N PHE A 154 -15.04 -10.21 8.52
CA PHE A 154 -14.56 -8.83 8.63
C PHE A 154 -15.05 -8.08 9.88
N LYS A 155 -15.97 -8.65 10.66
CA LYS A 155 -16.73 -7.93 11.69
C LYS A 155 -15.86 -7.18 12.70
N ASN A 156 -14.90 -7.87 13.32
CA ASN A 156 -14.01 -7.26 14.32
C ASN A 156 -13.09 -6.20 13.70
N PHE A 157 -12.59 -6.46 12.50
CA PHE A 157 -11.75 -5.50 11.79
C PHE A 157 -12.55 -4.23 11.45
N ASN A 158 -13.78 -4.38 10.95
CA ASN A 158 -14.64 -3.24 10.65
C ASN A 158 -15.05 -2.45 11.91
N ILE A 159 -15.33 -3.12 13.03
CA ILE A 159 -15.59 -2.44 14.32
C ILE A 159 -14.38 -1.60 14.75
N TRP A 160 -13.16 -2.11 14.58
CA TRP A 160 -11.96 -1.34 14.87
C TRP A 160 -11.79 -0.16 13.90
N ILE A 161 -12.03 -0.35 12.61
CA ILE A 161 -12.01 0.73 11.60
C ILE A 161 -12.98 1.85 11.98
N ILE A 162 -14.22 1.53 12.36
CA ILE A 162 -15.22 2.51 12.80
C ILE A 162 -14.69 3.34 13.95
N LYS A 163 -14.13 2.70 14.98
CA LYS A 163 -13.54 3.41 16.13
C LYS A 163 -12.41 4.35 15.72
N VAL A 164 -11.55 3.93 14.79
CA VAL A 164 -10.46 4.79 14.30
C VAL A 164 -11.00 5.99 13.51
N THR A 165 -12.07 5.83 12.73
CA THR A 165 -12.70 6.95 11.99
C THR A 165 -13.41 7.95 12.89
N GLU A 166 -13.73 7.58 14.12
CA GLU A 166 -14.38 8.43 15.12
C GLU A 166 -13.39 9.21 16.01
N LEU A 167 -12.08 8.95 15.87
CA LEU A 167 -11.04 9.67 16.63
C LEU A 167 -11.02 11.15 16.22
N ASP A 168 -10.83 12.04 17.20
CA ASP A 168 -10.51 13.43 16.90
C ASP A 168 -9.13 13.55 16.26
N SER A 169 -8.89 14.67 15.55
CA SER A 169 -7.67 14.86 14.77
C SER A 169 -6.38 14.78 15.61
N MET A 170 -6.38 15.25 16.86
CA MET A 170 -5.18 15.20 17.70
C MET A 170 -4.88 13.76 18.15
N LEU A 171 -5.92 13.04 18.56
CA LEU A 171 -5.77 11.64 18.94
C LEU A 171 -5.35 10.78 17.74
N ALA A 172 -5.93 11.02 16.56
CA ALA A 172 -5.58 10.33 15.32
C ALA A 172 -4.10 10.54 14.92
N VAL A 173 -3.57 11.76 15.07
CA VAL A 173 -2.14 12.04 14.87
C VAL A 173 -1.29 11.27 15.88
N SER A 174 -1.66 11.31 17.16
CA SER A 174 -0.88 10.65 18.22
C SER A 174 -0.85 9.11 18.08
N MET A 175 -1.93 8.53 17.54
CA MET A 175 -2.08 7.09 17.35
C MET A 175 -1.68 6.63 15.93
N LEU A 176 -1.10 7.49 15.10
CA LEU A 176 -0.85 7.19 13.68
C LEU A 176 -0.10 5.87 13.47
N LEU A 177 1.03 5.69 14.16
CA LEU A 177 1.84 4.48 14.05
C LEU A 177 1.11 3.24 14.56
N GLU A 178 0.40 3.36 15.68
CA GLU A 178 -0.40 2.26 16.24
C GLU A 178 -1.51 1.85 15.28
N ASN A 179 -2.21 2.82 14.67
CA ASN A 179 -3.27 2.56 13.72
C ASN A 179 -2.75 1.89 12.45
N MET A 180 -1.61 2.33 11.92
CA MET A 180 -0.95 1.69 10.76
C MET A 180 -0.55 0.24 11.06
N MET A 181 0.12 0.01 12.20
CA MET A 181 0.57 -1.33 12.60
C MET A 181 -0.62 -2.26 12.88
N THR A 182 -1.64 -1.77 13.57
CA THR A 182 -2.85 -2.54 13.88
C THR A 182 -3.61 -2.91 12.60
N PHE A 183 -3.66 -2.03 11.59
CA PHE A 183 -4.23 -2.39 10.29
C PHE A 183 -3.45 -3.52 9.63
N ILE A 184 -2.12 -3.42 9.59
CA ILE A 184 -1.23 -4.44 9.00
C ILE A 184 -1.46 -5.80 9.67
N ASP A 185 -1.50 -5.83 11.01
CA ASP A 185 -1.70 -7.06 11.77
C ASP A 185 -3.10 -7.65 11.53
N ASN A 186 -4.14 -6.82 11.55
CA ASN A 186 -5.50 -7.25 11.25
C ASN A 186 -5.64 -7.77 9.82
N TYR A 187 -4.97 -7.14 8.84
CA TYR A 187 -4.94 -7.58 7.45
C TYR A 187 -4.32 -8.98 7.32
N ASN A 188 -3.17 -9.22 7.96
CA ASN A 188 -2.51 -10.52 7.96
C ASN A 188 -3.38 -11.61 8.61
N GLN A 189 -4.09 -11.28 9.69
CA GLN A 189 -5.04 -12.20 10.33
C GLN A 189 -6.26 -12.47 9.45
N LEU A 190 -6.78 -11.43 8.79
CA LEU A 190 -7.92 -11.52 7.88
C LEU A 190 -7.62 -12.44 6.70
N GLN A 191 -6.43 -12.34 6.07
CA GLN A 191 -6.02 -13.22 4.98
C GLN A 191 -6.09 -14.70 5.40
N ASN A 192 -5.56 -15.02 6.59
CA ASN A 192 -5.62 -16.36 7.16
C ASN A 192 -7.04 -16.83 7.48
N LYS A 193 -7.91 -15.92 7.91
CA LYS A 193 -9.32 -16.23 8.20
C LYS A 193 -10.09 -16.49 6.90
N LEU A 194 -9.89 -15.66 5.88
CA LEU A 194 -10.53 -15.79 4.57
C LEU A 194 -10.19 -17.13 3.93
N ALA A 195 -8.91 -17.53 3.94
CA ALA A 195 -8.45 -18.81 3.38
C ALA A 195 -9.08 -20.06 4.04
N LYS A 196 -9.59 -19.94 5.27
CA LYS A 196 -10.25 -21.02 6.02
C LYS A 196 -11.78 -20.92 6.02
N THR A 197 -12.31 -19.84 5.47
CA THR A 197 -13.76 -19.57 5.41
C THR A 197 -14.38 -20.49 4.38
N LYS A 198 -15.54 -21.06 4.70
CA LYS A 198 -16.25 -21.92 3.73
C LYS A 198 -16.93 -21.06 2.68
N GLU A 199 -16.85 -21.49 1.43
CA GLU A 199 -17.57 -20.83 0.34
C GLU A 199 -19.09 -20.91 0.57
N ASP A 200 -19.76 -19.79 0.30
CA ASP A 200 -21.19 -19.56 0.44
C ASP A 200 -21.61 -18.35 -0.44
N GLU A 201 -22.88 -17.96 -0.35
CA GLU A 201 -23.48 -16.87 -1.13
C GLU A 201 -22.80 -15.50 -0.91
N LEU A 202 -22.11 -15.29 0.22
CA LEU A 202 -21.41 -14.04 0.53
C LEU A 202 -19.95 -14.04 0.06
N SER A 203 -19.44 -15.16 -0.47
CA SER A 203 -18.01 -15.31 -0.78
C SER A 203 -17.49 -14.29 -1.80
N VAL A 204 -18.28 -13.99 -2.83
CA VAL A 204 -17.94 -12.95 -3.82
C VAL A 204 -17.84 -11.57 -3.16
N LYS A 205 -18.75 -11.26 -2.24
CA LYS A 205 -18.75 -9.99 -1.50
C LYS A 205 -17.57 -9.89 -0.55
N ARG A 206 -17.23 -10.99 0.14
CA ARG A 206 -16.02 -11.08 0.99
C ARG A 206 -14.77 -10.84 0.16
N PHE A 207 -14.69 -11.40 -1.05
CA PHE A 207 -13.57 -11.18 -1.96
C PHE A 207 -13.48 -9.72 -2.42
N ASP A 208 -14.61 -9.11 -2.84
CA ASP A 208 -14.65 -7.68 -3.23
C ASP A 208 -14.13 -6.79 -2.09
N LEU A 209 -14.63 -6.99 -0.86
CA LEU A 209 -14.14 -6.25 0.29
C LEU A 209 -12.65 -6.53 0.56
N PHE A 210 -12.21 -7.79 0.50
CA PHE A 210 -10.81 -8.16 0.70
C PHE A 210 -9.87 -7.43 -0.26
N MET A 211 -10.27 -7.23 -1.52
CA MET A 211 -9.49 -6.46 -2.50
C MET A 211 -9.34 -4.98 -2.09
N GLN A 212 -10.35 -4.38 -1.46
CA GLN A 212 -10.25 -3.02 -0.92
C GLN A 212 -9.31 -2.95 0.30
N TYR A 213 -9.36 -3.97 1.16
CA TYR A 213 -8.41 -4.10 2.28
C TYR A 213 -6.98 -4.28 1.77
N LEU A 214 -6.78 -5.05 0.69
CA LEU A 214 -5.48 -5.21 0.04
C LEU A 214 -4.94 -3.89 -0.50
N GLU A 215 -5.76 -3.11 -1.21
CA GLU A 215 -5.34 -1.80 -1.69
C GLU A 215 -4.94 -0.87 -0.51
N THR A 216 -5.74 -0.89 0.57
CA THR A 216 -5.48 -0.09 1.77
C THR A 216 -4.23 -0.54 2.52
N TYR A 217 -3.97 -1.85 2.56
CA TYR A 217 -2.76 -2.43 3.14
C TYR A 217 -1.50 -1.85 2.51
N TYR A 218 -1.43 -1.84 1.17
CA TYR A 218 -0.25 -1.32 0.49
C TYR A 218 -0.08 0.19 0.67
N LEU A 219 -1.17 0.96 0.68
CA LEU A 219 -1.10 2.37 1.02
C LEU A 219 -0.47 2.58 2.41
N ILE A 220 -0.96 1.84 3.41
CA ILE A 220 -0.50 1.96 4.79
C ILE A 220 0.97 1.55 4.92
N VAL A 221 1.40 0.47 4.27
CA VAL A 221 2.82 0.05 4.29
C VAL A 221 3.73 1.12 3.69
N LEU A 222 3.32 1.76 2.60
CA LEU A 222 4.10 2.83 1.95
C LEU A 222 4.17 4.10 2.82
N LEU A 223 3.05 4.50 3.42
CA LEU A 223 3.02 5.62 4.36
C LEU A 223 3.86 5.33 5.62
N LEU A 224 3.77 4.11 6.15
CA LEU A 224 4.56 3.67 7.30
C LEU A 224 6.07 3.78 7.01
N GLU A 225 6.53 3.35 5.83
CA GLU A 225 7.94 3.49 5.44
C GLU A 225 8.41 4.95 5.49
N LEU A 226 7.59 5.88 4.97
CA LEU A 226 7.92 7.31 5.00
C LEU A 226 7.94 7.88 6.43
N VAL A 227 6.90 7.58 7.21
CA VAL A 227 6.79 8.07 8.60
C VAL A 227 7.93 7.53 9.46
N LEU A 228 8.35 6.27 9.27
CA LEU A 228 9.47 5.65 9.99
C LEU A 228 10.84 6.09 9.47
N THR A 229 10.93 6.57 8.23
CA THR A 229 12.22 7.03 7.69
C THR A 229 12.71 8.29 8.40
N TYR A 230 11.80 9.19 8.82
CA TYR A 230 12.17 10.37 9.60
C TYR A 230 12.89 10.03 10.92
N PRO A 231 12.30 9.26 11.87
CA PRO A 231 12.98 8.90 13.11
C PRO A 231 14.24 8.06 12.88
N LEU A 232 14.32 7.26 11.82
CA LEU A 232 15.55 6.56 11.44
C LEU A 232 16.65 7.55 11.04
N ASN A 233 16.35 8.51 10.17
CA ASN A 233 17.30 9.51 9.67
C ASN A 233 17.80 10.45 10.76
N GLU A 234 16.98 10.74 11.77
CA GLU A 234 17.33 11.58 12.91
C GLU A 234 17.95 10.78 14.09
N GLY A 235 18.19 9.48 13.92
CA GLY A 235 18.80 8.63 14.96
C GLY A 235 17.92 8.34 16.17
N LEU A 236 16.61 8.61 16.06
CA LEU A 236 15.59 8.30 17.07
C LEU A 236 15.18 6.81 17.03
N MET A 237 15.52 6.13 15.94
CA MET A 237 15.26 4.72 15.72
C MET A 237 16.49 4.06 15.10
N ASN A 238 16.79 2.81 15.50
CA ASN A 238 17.84 2.01 14.87
C ASN A 238 17.29 1.18 13.69
N LYS A 239 18.19 0.75 12.81
CA LYS A 239 17.82 -0.02 11.60
C LYS A 239 17.07 -1.32 11.90
N GLN A 240 17.43 -2.01 12.99
CA GLN A 240 16.76 -3.25 13.39
C GLN A 240 15.29 -3.04 13.78
N ALA A 241 14.99 -1.95 14.49
CA ALA A 241 13.62 -1.59 14.85
C ALA A 241 12.82 -1.20 13.60
N PHE A 242 13.41 -0.40 12.72
CA PHE A 242 12.82 -0.03 11.43
C PHE A 242 12.46 -1.28 10.60
N ASP A 243 13.41 -2.20 10.42
CA ASP A 243 13.21 -3.41 9.61
C ASP A 243 12.21 -4.40 10.24
N LYS A 244 12.00 -4.36 11.55
CA LYS A 244 10.96 -5.16 12.24
C LYS A 244 9.57 -4.58 12.07
N MET A 245 9.45 -3.25 12.01
CA MET A 245 8.16 -2.58 11.88
C MET A 245 7.66 -2.57 10.44
N LEU A 246 8.57 -2.45 9.46
CA LEU A 246 8.21 -2.37 8.06
C LEU A 246 7.97 -3.77 7.47
N PRO A 247 6.75 -4.13 7.02
CA PRO A 247 6.50 -5.42 6.40
C PRO A 247 7.33 -5.61 5.14
N ASN A 248 7.78 -6.83 4.87
CA ASN A 248 8.37 -7.15 3.57
C ASN A 248 7.26 -7.40 2.55
N ILE A 249 7.33 -6.74 1.39
CA ILE A 249 6.42 -7.01 0.27
C ILE A 249 7.14 -7.97 -0.67
N ASN A 250 6.73 -9.24 -0.64
CA ASN A 250 7.18 -10.26 -1.57
C ASN A 250 5.96 -10.83 -2.28
N LEU A 251 5.96 -10.80 -3.61
CA LEU A 251 4.82 -11.22 -4.43
C LEU A 251 4.71 -12.75 -4.57
N TYR A 252 5.77 -13.50 -4.28
CA TYR A 252 5.88 -14.95 -4.56
C TYR A 252 6.20 -15.79 -3.31
N ASN A 253 5.93 -15.27 -2.11
CA ASN A 253 6.11 -16.01 -0.85
C ASN A 253 4.81 -16.63 -0.33
#